data_AF-A0A5S3PJU0-F1
#
_entry.id   AF-A0A5S3PJU0-F1
#
_cell.length_a   1.000
_cell.length_b   1.000
_cell.length_c   1.000
_cell.angle_alpha   90.00
_cell.angle_beta   90.00
_cell.angle_gamma   90.00
#
_symmetry.space_group_name_H-M   'P 1'
#
loop_
_entity.id
_entity.type
_entity.pdbx_description
1 polymer ?
#
loop_
_entity_poly.entity_id
_entity_poly.type
_entity_poly.pdbx_seq_one_letter_code
_entity_poly.pdbx_strand_id
1 'polypeptide(L)'
;MTGSLHHAPIKISPVLARVSAHLDDLAGQVQSVETTVGSLMITPDAQAISQLQTLDYLRQSLEDLARLVGFLGQPDADAAPQRAICAHLRLTSTKLLLQLGTEDTDTTTSGDFDLF
;
A
#
# COMPACT_ATOMS: atom_id res chain seq x y z
N MET A 1 5.97 -44.93 -13.32
CA MET A 1 4.74 -44.21 -12.95
C MET A 1 5.14 -42.90 -12.30
N THR A 2 5.36 -41.87 -13.10
CA THR A 2 5.71 -40.52 -12.64
C THR A 2 4.41 -39.79 -12.30
N GLY A 3 4.16 -39.59 -11.00
CA GLY A 3 3.01 -38.82 -10.53
C GLY A 3 3.17 -37.36 -10.93
N SER A 4 2.45 -36.92 -11.96
CA SER A 4 2.25 -35.50 -12.24
C SER A 4 1.55 -34.86 -11.05
N LEU A 5 2.33 -34.10 -10.27
CA LEU A 5 1.80 -33.10 -9.34
C LEU A 5 0.94 -32.15 -10.17
N HIS A 6 -0.38 -32.35 -10.13
CA HIS A 6 -1.34 -31.37 -10.61
C HIS A 6 -1.17 -30.14 -9.74
N HIS A 7 -0.43 -29.14 -10.20
CA HIS A 7 -0.46 -27.81 -9.60
C HIS A 7 -1.84 -27.22 -9.88
N ALA A 8 -2.74 -27.36 -8.90
CA ALA A 8 -4.01 -26.65 -8.93
C ALA A 8 -3.72 -25.13 -9.03
N PRO A 9 -4.46 -24.40 -9.87
CA PRO A 9 -4.23 -22.97 -10.03
C PRO A 9 -4.42 -22.25 -8.69
N ILE A 10 -3.43 -21.44 -8.29
CA ILE A 10 -3.51 -20.63 -7.08
C ILE A 10 -4.56 -19.55 -7.32
N LYS A 11 -5.58 -19.51 -6.46
CA LYS A 11 -6.50 -18.37 -6.42
C LYS A 11 -5.76 -17.20 -5.76
N ILE A 12 -5.59 -16.09 -6.49
CA ILE A 12 -4.84 -14.92 -6.02
C ILE A 12 -5.61 -14.18 -4.92
N SER A 13 -6.94 -14.07 -5.01
CA SER A 13 -7.76 -13.33 -4.03
C SER A 13 -7.58 -13.79 -2.57
N PRO A 14 -7.62 -15.10 -2.23
CA PRO A 14 -7.31 -15.56 -0.87
C PRO A 14 -5.87 -15.28 -0.42
N VAL A 15 -4.90 -15.26 -1.34
CA VAL A 15 -3.51 -14.93 -1.03
C VAL A 15 -3.41 -13.44 -0.68
N LEU A 16 -4.01 -12.57 -1.50
CA LEU A 16 -4.05 -11.13 -1.23
C LEU A 16 -4.76 -10.83 0.10
N ALA A 17 -5.88 -11.48 0.41
CA ALA A 17 -6.54 -11.32 1.70
C ALA A 17 -5.63 -11.68 2.88
N ARG A 18 -4.84 -12.75 2.77
CA ARG A 18 -3.87 -13.13 3.81
C ARG A 18 -2.70 -12.17 3.91
N VAL A 19 -2.20 -11.67 2.78
CA VAL A 19 -1.13 -10.66 2.75
C VAL A 19 -1.63 -9.35 3.38
N SER A 20 -2.85 -8.92 3.05
CA SER A 20 -3.51 -7.76 3.66
C SER A 20 -3.58 -7.89 5.18
N ALA A 21 -4.09 -9.02 5.70
CA ALA A 21 -4.14 -9.28 7.14
C ALA A 21 -2.75 -9.28 7.79
N HIS A 22 -1.76 -9.90 7.14
CA HIS A 22 -0.39 -9.93 7.66
C HIS A 22 0.25 -8.53 7.74
N LEU A 23 0.00 -7.67 6.75
CA LEU A 23 0.48 -6.29 6.76
C LEU A 23 -0.15 -5.47 7.89
N ASP A 24 -1.44 -5.70 8.17
CA ASP A 24 -2.15 -5.06 9.28
C ASP A 24 -1.59 -5.50 10.64
N ASP A 25 -1.33 -6.81 10.80
CA ASP A 25 -0.67 -7.36 11.99
C ASP A 25 0.74 -6.75 12.19
N LEU A 26 1.52 -6.60 11.13
CA LEU A 26 2.83 -5.96 11.18
C LEU A 26 2.73 -4.48 11.55
N ALA A 27 1.74 -3.75 11.02
CA ALA A 27 1.50 -2.36 11.40
C ALA A 27 1.21 -2.24 12.91
N GLY A 28 0.39 -3.14 13.46
CA GLY A 28 0.12 -3.22 14.89
C GLY A 28 1.38 -3.49 15.73
N GLN A 29 2.25 -4.40 15.26
CA GLN A 29 3.54 -4.66 15.93
C GLN A 29 4.46 -3.43 15.91
N VAL A 30 4.56 -2.73 14.76
CA VAL A 30 5.35 -1.49 14.68
C VAL A 30 4.79 -0.42 15.61
N GLN A 31 3.46 -0.28 15.71
CA GLN A 31 2.82 0.63 16.66
C GLN A 31 3.20 0.33 18.11
N SER A 32 3.22 -0.95 18.48
CA SER A 32 3.62 -1.37 19.82
C SER A 32 5.08 -1.01 20.12
N VAL A 33 5.98 -1.20 19.14
CA VAL A 33 7.39 -0.82 19.26
C VAL A 33 7.53 0.70 19.34
N GLU A 34 6.87 1.44 18.45
CA GLU A 34 6.84 2.92 18.44
C GLU A 34 6.42 3.48 19.80
N THR A 35 5.31 2.96 20.34
CA THR A 35 4.78 3.38 21.65
C THR A 35 5.75 3.07 22.79
N THR A 36 6.35 1.87 22.78
CA THR A 36 7.31 1.45 23.80
C THR A 36 8.55 2.34 23.76
N VAL A 37 9.14 2.52 22.57
CA VAL A 37 10.34 3.36 22.38
C VAL A 37 10.04 4.81 22.76
N GLY A 38 8.89 5.35 22.33
CA GLY A 38 8.46 6.70 22.69
C GLY A 38 8.32 6.89 24.20
N SER A 39 7.81 5.89 24.92
CA SER A 39 7.66 5.95 26.38
C SER A 39 8.99 5.90 27.16
N LEU A 40 10.04 5.33 26.56
CA LEU A 40 11.37 5.25 27.15
C LEU A 40 12.19 6.54 26.96
N MET A 41 11.73 7.45 26.10
CA MET A 41 12.44 8.69 25.79
C MET A 41 12.05 9.82 26.75
N ILE A 42 12.93 10.09 27.72
CA ILE A 42 12.72 11.15 28.74
C ILE A 42 13.07 12.53 28.18
N THR A 43 14.14 12.63 27.39
CA THR A 43 14.57 13.86 26.71
C THR A 43 15.07 13.50 25.31
N PRO A 44 14.17 13.31 24.33
CA PRO A 44 14.56 12.93 22.98
C PRO A 44 15.34 14.07 22.33
N ASP A 45 16.46 13.73 21.69
CA ASP A 45 17.16 14.65 20.80
C ASP A 45 16.51 14.66 19.41
N ALA A 46 17.02 15.51 18.51
CA ALA A 46 16.47 15.62 17.15
C ALA A 46 16.56 14.30 16.37
N GLN A 47 17.58 13.48 16.62
CA GLN A 47 17.74 12.20 15.94
C GLN A 47 16.69 11.19 16.43
N ALA A 48 16.47 11.10 17.73
CA ALA A 48 15.44 10.29 18.36
C ALA A 48 14.03 10.64 17.84
N ILE A 49 13.71 11.93 17.71
CA ILE A 49 12.45 12.40 17.15
C ILE A 49 12.30 11.93 15.69
N SER A 50 13.34 12.09 14.87
CA SER A 50 13.33 11.66 13.46
C SER A 50 13.15 10.14 13.31
N GLN A 51 13.77 9.36 14.20
CA GLN A 51 13.59 7.90 14.23
C GLN A 51 12.17 7.50 14.60
N LEU A 52 11.54 8.15 15.59
CA LEU A 52 10.13 7.91 15.93
C LEU A 52 9.19 8.29 14.77
N GLN A 53 9.43 9.41 14.11
CA GLN A 53 8.68 9.80 12.91
C GLN A 53 8.84 8.79 11.77
N THR A 54 10.03 8.19 11.65
CA THR A 54 10.27 7.10 10.68
C THR A 54 9.47 5.85 11.04
N LEU A 55 9.37 5.49 12.32
CA LEU A 55 8.55 4.36 12.77
C LEU A 55 7.06 4.59 12.50
N ASP A 56 6.55 5.80 12.77
CA ASP A 56 5.18 6.19 12.43
C ASP A 56 4.94 6.08 10.91
N TYR A 57 5.86 6.60 10.10
CA TYR A 57 5.75 6.50 8.64
C TYR A 57 5.73 5.03 8.17
N LEU A 58 6.57 4.17 8.73
CA LEU A 58 6.59 2.74 8.40
C LEU A 58 5.27 2.06 8.77
N ARG A 59 4.72 2.35 9.96
CA ARG A 59 3.41 1.87 10.38
C ARG A 59 2.32 2.28 9.39
N GLN A 60 2.26 3.57 9.05
CA GLN A 60 1.26 4.10 8.11
C GLN A 60 1.41 3.48 6.71
N SER A 61 2.63 3.21 6.27
CA SER A 61 2.90 2.52 5.00
C SER A 61 2.36 1.10 5.00
N LEU A 62 2.58 0.35 6.08
CA LEU A 62 2.04 -1.01 6.24
C LEU A 62 0.51 -1.01 6.25
N GLU A 63 -0.14 -0.10 7.00
CA GLU A 63 -1.60 0.04 7.00
C GLU A 63 -2.16 0.33 5.59
N ASP A 64 -1.53 1.26 4.88
CA ASP A 64 -1.97 1.65 3.55
C ASP A 64 -1.78 0.51 2.53
N LEU A 65 -0.67 -0.23 2.62
CA LEU A 65 -0.46 -1.42 1.80
C LEU A 65 -1.44 -2.54 2.16
N ALA A 66 -1.76 -2.74 3.44
CA ALA A 66 -2.78 -3.69 3.87
C ALA A 66 -4.13 -3.36 3.22
N ARG A 67 -4.54 -2.08 3.24
CA ARG A 67 -5.77 -1.61 2.58
C ARG A 67 -5.71 -1.83 1.06
N LEU A 68 -4.63 -1.41 0.40
CA LEU A 68 -4.46 -1.56 -1.04
C LEU A 68 -4.57 -3.03 -1.48
N VAL A 69 -3.83 -3.92 -0.82
CA VAL A 69 -3.85 -5.36 -1.10
C VAL A 69 -5.23 -5.96 -0.81
N GLY A 70 -5.91 -5.48 0.25
CA GLY A 70 -7.26 -5.89 0.58
C GLY A 70 -8.27 -5.55 -0.53
N PHE A 71 -8.16 -4.35 -1.11
CA PHE A 71 -8.96 -3.95 -2.28
C PHE A 71 -8.66 -4.81 -3.51
N LEU A 72 -7.38 -5.04 -3.82
CA LEU A 72 -6.97 -5.90 -4.95
C LEU A 72 -7.40 -7.36 -4.79
N GLY A 73 -7.60 -7.81 -3.54
CA GLY A 73 -8.10 -9.15 -3.25
C GLY A 73 -9.60 -9.34 -3.47
N GLN A 74 -10.36 -8.27 -3.73
CA GLN A 74 -11.81 -8.38 -3.94
C GLN A 74 -12.14 -8.93 -5.34
N PRO A 75 -13.22 -9.72 -5.49
CA PRO A 75 -13.60 -10.31 -6.77
C PRO A 75 -13.91 -9.28 -7.87
N ASP A 76 -14.30 -8.06 -7.48
CA ASP A 76 -14.63 -6.95 -8.40
C ASP A 76 -13.55 -5.85 -8.40
N ALA A 77 -12.32 -6.14 -7.97
CA ALA A 77 -11.24 -5.15 -7.90
C ALA A 77 -11.00 -4.41 -9.23
N ASP A 78 -11.13 -5.12 -10.35
CA ASP A 78 -10.96 -4.57 -11.70
C ASP A 78 -12.06 -3.57 -12.10
N ALA A 79 -13.22 -3.62 -11.43
CA ALA A 79 -14.35 -2.73 -11.67
C ALA A 79 -14.39 -1.53 -10.70
N ALA A 80 -13.56 -1.54 -9.64
CA ALA A 80 -13.50 -0.46 -8.68
C ALA A 80 -12.80 0.77 -9.30
N PRO A 81 -13.43 1.95 -9.30
CA PRO A 81 -12.77 3.14 -9.83
C PRO A 81 -11.55 3.47 -8.94
N GLN A 82 -10.39 3.66 -9.56
CA GLN A 82 -9.12 4.03 -8.92
C GLN A 82 -9.27 5.14 -7.86
N ARG A 83 -10.15 6.12 -8.13
CA ARG A 83 -10.49 7.21 -7.19
C ARG A 83 -11.08 6.72 -5.86
N ALA A 84 -11.89 5.66 -5.88
CA ALA A 84 -12.45 5.06 -4.68
C ALA A 84 -11.36 4.38 -3.85
N ILE A 85 -10.44 3.65 -4.49
CA ILE A 85 -9.31 3.02 -3.80
C ILE A 85 -8.40 4.09 -3.19
N CYS A 86 -8.06 5.14 -3.95
CA CYS A 86 -7.26 6.27 -3.47
C CYS A 86 -7.88 7.00 -2.27
N ALA A 87 -9.21 7.02 -2.13
CA ALA A 87 -9.89 7.65 -1.00
C ALA A 87 -9.66 6.90 0.32
N HIS A 88 -9.31 5.61 0.25
CA HIS A 88 -9.01 4.77 1.42
C HIS A 88 -7.51 4.70 1.76
N LEU A 89 -6.65 5.31 0.94
CA LEU A 89 -5.22 5.40 1.18
C LEU A 89 -4.88 6.76 1.82
N ARG A 90 -3.97 6.77 2.78
CA ARG A 90 -3.54 7.99 3.48
C ARG A 90 -2.34 8.62 2.76
N LEU A 91 -1.31 7.82 2.52
CA LEU A 91 -0.03 8.21 1.97
C LEU A 91 -0.08 8.43 0.45
N THR A 92 0.49 9.55 0.01
CA THR A 92 0.65 9.87 -1.40
C THR A 92 1.53 8.85 -2.12
N SER A 93 2.59 8.35 -1.48
CA SER A 93 3.45 7.31 -2.03
C SER A 93 2.68 6.05 -2.44
N THR A 94 1.70 5.63 -1.63
CA THR A 94 0.88 4.46 -1.93
C THR A 94 -0.15 4.77 -3.02
N LYS A 95 -0.72 5.98 -3.03
CA LYS A 95 -1.62 6.44 -4.10
C LYS A 95 -0.93 6.46 -5.47
N LEU A 96 0.35 6.82 -5.52
CA LEU A 96 1.14 6.85 -6.75
C LEU A 96 1.29 5.46 -7.39
N LEU A 97 1.32 4.37 -6.59
CA LEU A 97 1.36 3.00 -7.12
C LEU A 97 0.17 2.69 -8.02
N LEU A 98 -0.98 3.31 -7.77
CA LEU A 98 -2.16 3.17 -8.61
C LEU A 98 -2.09 4.02 -9.88
N GLN A 99 -1.33 5.12 -9.88
CA GLN A 99 -1.25 6.08 -11.00
C GLN A 99 -0.30 5.60 -12.12
N LEU A 100 0.69 4.77 -11.77
CA LEU A 100 1.62 4.15 -12.73
C LEU A 100 0.94 3.22 -13.75
N GLY A 101 -0.30 2.79 -13.51
CA GLY A 101 -1.08 1.98 -14.46
C GLY A 101 -1.93 2.78 -15.45
N THR A 102 -1.96 4.11 -15.34
CA THR A 102 -2.83 4.99 -16.15
C THR A 102 -2.09 5.83 -17.21
N GLU A 103 -0.78 5.67 -17.36
CA GLU A 103 0.04 6.42 -18.33
C GLU A 103 0.01 5.88 -19.77
N ASP A 104 -1.11 5.32 -20.26
CA ASP A 104 -1.26 5.02 -21.69
C ASP A 104 -2.74 4.98 -22.10
N THR A 105 -3.28 6.16 -22.46
CA THR A 105 -4.21 6.39 -23.59
C THR A 105 -4.56 7.88 -23.62
N ASP A 106 -3.61 8.74 -23.94
CA ASP A 106 -3.91 10.10 -24.40
C ASP A 106 -2.94 10.50 -25.52
N THR A 107 -2.89 9.66 -26.56
CA THR A 107 -2.28 9.99 -27.86
C THR A 107 -3.37 10.36 -28.86
N THR A 108 -4.11 11.44 -28.61
CA THR A 108 -4.82 12.27 -29.62
C THR A 108 -5.48 13.42 -28.85
N THR A 109 -4.90 14.61 -28.81
CA THR A 109 -5.22 15.62 -29.82
C THR A 109 -4.04 16.58 -29.96
N SER A 110 -3.53 16.61 -31.18
CA SER A 110 -2.51 17.53 -31.70
C SER A 110 -3.06 18.96 -31.76
N GLY A 111 -2.22 19.91 -31.34
CA GLY A 111 -2.22 21.29 -31.82
C GLY A 111 -3.30 22.20 -31.25
N ASP A 112 -2.93 23.02 -30.26
CA ASP A 112 -2.83 24.48 -30.45
C ASP A 112 -2.38 25.11 -29.11
N PHE A 113 -1.08 25.30 -28.92
CA PHE A 113 -0.56 26.17 -27.88
C PHE A 113 -0.05 27.42 -28.57
N ASP A 114 -0.94 28.39 -28.71
CA ASP A 114 -0.59 29.75 -29.11
C ASP A 114 0.18 30.40 -27.94
N LEU A 115 1.42 30.81 -28.22
CA LEU A 115 2.34 31.46 -27.29
C LEU A 115 2.62 32.87 -27.81
N PHE A 116 1.71 33.80 -27.52
CA PHE A 116 1.98 35.24 -27.38
C PHE A 116 1.05 35.86 -26.34
#